data_AF-A0A963MQ56-F1
#
_entry.id   AF-A0A963MQ56-F1
#
_cell.length_a   1.000
_cell.length_b   1.000
_cell.length_c   1.000
_cell.angle_alpha   90.00
_cell.angle_beta   90.00
_cell.angle_gamma   90.00
#
_symmetry.space_group_name_H-M   'P 1'
#
loop_
_entity.id
_entity.type
_entity.pdbx_description
1 polymer ?
#
loop_
_entity_poly.entity_id
_entity_poly.type
_entity_poly.pdbx_seq_one_letter_code
_entity_poly.pdbx_strand_id
1 'polypeptide(L)'
;MKNFINIVGTVTIVTWLGFSGNPAKALTSGSIDSDFVLNTTSYNANFGNNSVTGSFTDHFTFTTDALMSGSGGMSIISGFGVSGFGLNIPGFEVIFDSFGLWDVTDNTNPQLVAPGTLVNGKFAGFASFPDLTSNHDYDIVVSGDLRTGHSSGAYSGNISISPVPEPEFYMMLLAGLALIGFAVRRQQKSADQSAYA
;
A
#
# COMPACT_ATOMS: atom_id res chain seq x y z
N MET A 1 -45.06 56.86 -27.17
CA MET A 1 -44.04 56.96 -26.10
C MET A 1 -43.73 55.54 -25.65
N LYS A 2 -42.72 54.90 -26.24
CA LYS A 2 -41.40 54.72 -25.61
C LYS A 2 -41.53 54.10 -24.21
N ASN A 3 -41.34 52.78 -24.06
CA ASN A 3 -40.06 52.24 -23.58
C ASN A 3 -40.09 50.83 -22.90
N PHE A 4 -39.10 50.05 -23.31
CA PHE A 4 -38.27 49.07 -22.59
C PHE A 4 -38.85 47.73 -22.12
N ILE A 5 -38.56 46.73 -22.96
CA ILE A 5 -38.29 45.33 -22.63
C ILE A 5 -37.18 45.28 -21.58
N ASN A 6 -37.45 44.72 -20.39
CA ASN A 6 -36.42 44.35 -19.42
C ASN A 6 -36.03 42.89 -19.62
N ILE A 7 -34.89 42.67 -20.27
CA ILE A 7 -34.19 41.38 -20.30
C ILE A 7 -33.53 41.22 -18.93
N VAL A 8 -34.12 40.39 -18.07
CA VAL A 8 -33.42 39.89 -16.88
C VAL A 8 -32.62 38.67 -17.33
N GLY A 9 -31.36 38.90 -17.67
CA GLY A 9 -30.40 37.83 -17.92
C GLY A 9 -30.02 37.19 -16.59
N THR A 10 -30.52 35.97 -16.35
CA THR A 10 -30.10 35.13 -15.23
C THR A 10 -28.63 34.75 -15.44
N VAL A 11 -27.72 35.39 -14.71
CA VAL A 11 -26.31 34.98 -14.64
C VAL A 11 -26.22 33.83 -13.65
N THR A 12 -26.27 32.60 -14.15
CA THR A 12 -25.97 31.41 -13.36
C THR A 12 -24.45 31.32 -13.20
N ILE A 13 -23.93 31.76 -12.06
CA ILE A 13 -22.53 31.50 -11.67
C ILE A 13 -22.45 30.04 -11.22
N VAL A 14 -21.94 29.17 -12.09
CA VAL A 14 -21.55 27.81 -11.72
C VAL A 14 -20.17 27.89 -11.09
N THR A 15 -20.10 28.02 -9.76
CA THR A 15 -18.85 27.80 -9.03
C THR A 15 -18.59 26.31 -8.95
N TRP A 16 -17.63 25.83 -9.76
CA TRP A 16 -17.11 24.48 -9.68
C TRP A 16 -16.22 24.38 -8.42
N LEU A 17 -16.81 23.97 -7.30
CA LEU A 17 -16.06 23.54 -6.12
C LEU A 17 -15.50 22.14 -6.41
N GLY A 18 -14.27 22.11 -6.91
CA GLY A 18 -13.49 20.88 -7.03
C GLY A 18 -13.16 20.32 -5.66
N PHE A 19 -14.09 19.62 -5.03
CA PHE A 19 -13.78 18.73 -3.90
C PHE A 19 -13.18 17.44 -4.45
N SER A 20 -11.90 17.46 -4.81
CA SER A 20 -11.10 16.22 -4.86
C SER A 20 -10.54 15.95 -3.46
N GLY A 21 -11.42 15.93 -2.46
CA GLY A 21 -11.11 15.33 -1.18
C GLY A 21 -11.56 13.89 -1.28
N ASN A 22 -10.64 12.96 -1.56
CA ASN A 22 -10.90 11.58 -1.16
C ASN A 22 -11.19 11.66 0.35
N PRO A 23 -12.38 11.23 0.84
CA PRO A 23 -12.59 11.18 2.27
C PRO A 23 -11.44 10.39 2.87
N ALA A 24 -10.78 10.94 3.89
CA ALA A 24 -9.80 10.19 4.65
C ALA A 24 -10.53 8.93 5.16
N LYS A 25 -10.25 7.78 4.54
CA LYS A 25 -10.81 6.51 4.98
C LYS A 25 -10.34 6.33 6.42
N ALA A 26 -11.28 6.17 7.35
CA ALA A 26 -10.94 5.77 8.70
C ALA A 26 -10.31 4.37 8.61
N LEU A 27 -9.06 4.25 9.07
CA LEU A 27 -8.36 2.98 9.14
C LEU A 27 -8.88 2.25 10.38
N THR A 28 -9.51 1.11 10.15
CA THR A 28 -9.99 0.17 11.17
C THR A 28 -9.56 -1.23 10.76
N SER A 29 -9.38 -2.13 11.74
CA SER A 29 -9.11 -3.55 11.47
C SER A 29 -10.12 -4.16 10.49
N GLY A 30 -9.66 -5.00 9.57
CA GLY A 30 -10.49 -5.63 8.54
C GLY A 30 -9.74 -5.85 7.22
N SER A 31 -10.49 -6.19 6.16
CA SER A 31 -9.91 -6.34 4.82
C SER A 31 -9.40 -5.00 4.28
N ILE A 32 -8.18 -5.01 3.76
CA ILE A 32 -7.51 -3.86 3.13
C ILE A 32 -7.35 -4.05 1.62
N ASP A 33 -8.02 -5.05 1.00
CA ASP A 33 -7.89 -5.37 -0.42
C ASP A 33 -8.14 -4.16 -1.32
N SER A 34 -9.17 -3.37 -1.00
CA SER A 34 -9.55 -2.19 -1.77
C SER A 34 -8.59 -1.00 -1.62
N ASP A 35 -7.64 -1.07 -0.69
CA ASP A 35 -6.72 0.02 -0.37
C ASP A 35 -5.36 -0.15 -1.06
N PHE A 36 -5.12 -1.27 -1.76
CA PHE A 36 -3.92 -1.45 -2.57
C PHE A 36 -3.95 -0.59 -3.83
N VAL A 37 -2.91 0.24 -3.98
CA VAL A 37 -2.69 1.09 -5.14
C VAL A 37 -1.30 0.83 -5.71
N LEU A 38 -1.23 0.62 -7.02
CA LEU A 38 0.06 0.54 -7.73
C LEU A 38 0.70 1.93 -7.78
N ASN A 39 1.82 2.09 -7.06
CA ASN A 39 2.62 3.29 -7.06
C ASN A 39 3.95 3.01 -7.77
N THR A 40 4.03 3.39 -9.04
CA THR A 40 5.18 3.19 -9.94
C THR A 40 5.54 1.71 -10.15
N THR A 41 6.22 1.09 -9.19
CA THR A 41 6.74 -0.28 -9.24
C THR A 41 6.28 -1.15 -8.09
N SER A 42 5.41 -0.68 -7.19
CA SER A 42 4.98 -1.45 -6.02
C SER A 42 3.51 -1.22 -5.69
N TYR A 43 2.82 -2.26 -5.26
CA TYR A 43 1.48 -2.18 -4.69
C TYR A 43 1.60 -1.75 -3.23
N ASN A 44 0.95 -0.65 -2.87
CA ASN A 44 1.01 -0.09 -1.53
C ASN A 44 -0.40 -0.01 -0.94
N ALA A 45 -0.54 -0.39 0.32
CA ALA A 45 -1.76 -0.17 1.10
C ALA A 45 -1.40 0.42 2.46
N ASN A 46 -2.30 1.24 3.00
CA ASN A 46 -2.19 1.75 4.36
C ASN A 46 -3.18 1.01 5.24
N PHE A 47 -2.80 0.77 6.49
CA PHE A 47 -3.62 0.12 7.49
C PHE A 47 -3.43 0.82 8.84
N GLY A 48 -4.28 0.54 9.82
CA GLY A 48 -4.17 1.19 11.12
C GLY A 48 -5.47 1.15 11.91
N ASN A 49 -5.42 1.73 13.10
CA ASN A 49 -6.56 1.86 13.99
C ASN A 49 -6.52 3.24 14.63
N ASN A 50 -7.62 3.99 14.53
CA ASN A 50 -7.74 5.34 15.11
C ASN A 50 -8.51 5.39 16.44
N SER A 51 -8.88 4.22 16.97
CA SER A 51 -9.81 4.07 18.09
C SER A 51 -9.28 3.08 19.14
N VAL A 52 -7.98 3.14 19.43
CA VAL A 52 -7.38 2.32 20.49
C VAL A 52 -7.75 2.90 21.85
N THR A 53 -8.40 2.10 22.69
CA THR A 53 -8.86 2.51 24.05
C THR A 53 -8.30 1.62 25.16
N GLY A 54 -7.49 0.62 24.80
CA GLY A 54 -6.86 -0.34 25.69
C GLY A 54 -6.08 -1.39 24.89
N SER A 55 -5.90 -2.58 25.47
CA SER A 55 -5.22 -3.68 24.80
C SER A 55 -5.96 -4.10 23.54
N PHE A 56 -5.22 -4.34 22.45
CA PHE A 56 -5.80 -4.70 21.16
C PHE A 56 -5.00 -5.79 20.45
N THR A 57 -5.68 -6.44 19.51
CA THR A 57 -5.07 -7.31 18.49
C THR A 57 -5.89 -7.08 17.22
N ASP A 58 -5.32 -6.32 16.32
CA ASP A 58 -5.96 -5.92 15.08
C ASP A 58 -5.43 -6.78 13.94
N HIS A 59 -6.35 -7.22 13.10
CA HIS A 59 -6.11 -8.05 11.93
C HIS A 59 -6.37 -7.21 10.68
N PHE A 60 -5.43 -7.19 9.74
CA PHE A 60 -5.59 -6.56 8.43
C PHE A 60 -5.35 -7.59 7.35
N THR A 61 -6.44 -8.07 6.78
CA THR A 61 -6.40 -9.17 5.83
C THR A 61 -6.34 -8.66 4.40
N PHE A 62 -5.62 -9.37 3.53
CA PHE A 62 -5.64 -9.12 2.10
C PHE A 62 -5.35 -10.39 1.32
N THR A 63 -5.88 -10.48 0.10
CA THR A 63 -5.62 -11.56 -0.83
C THR A 63 -4.66 -11.08 -1.91
N THR A 64 -3.59 -11.83 -2.16
CA THR A 64 -2.68 -11.53 -3.27
C THR A 64 -3.25 -12.03 -4.60
N ASP A 65 -3.03 -11.28 -5.67
CA ASP A 65 -3.23 -11.74 -7.04
C ASP A 65 -1.88 -12.05 -7.71
N ALA A 66 -1.91 -12.38 -9.01
CA ALA A 66 -0.70 -12.64 -9.80
C ALA A 66 0.24 -11.42 -9.92
N LEU A 67 -0.28 -10.20 -9.75
CA LEU A 67 0.50 -8.96 -9.84
C LEU A 67 1.07 -8.56 -8.48
N MET A 68 0.52 -9.09 -7.38
CA MET A 68 0.92 -8.84 -5.98
C MET A 68 1.70 -10.02 -5.36
N SER A 69 2.40 -10.83 -6.16
CA SER A 69 3.08 -12.05 -5.71
C SER A 69 4.60 -11.91 -5.55
N GLY A 70 5.07 -10.84 -4.93
CA GLY A 70 6.50 -10.60 -4.77
C GLY A 70 6.91 -10.08 -3.41
N SER A 71 8.22 -9.90 -3.25
CA SER A 71 8.81 -9.47 -1.99
C SER A 71 8.45 -8.03 -1.65
N GLY A 72 8.58 -7.70 -0.36
CA GLY A 72 8.17 -6.40 0.10
C GLY A 72 8.54 -6.12 1.54
N GLY A 73 7.91 -5.08 2.06
CA GLY A 73 8.09 -4.66 3.43
C GLY A 73 6.85 -3.99 3.98
N MET A 74 6.82 -3.91 5.30
CA MET A 74 5.73 -3.30 6.05
C MET A 74 6.31 -2.54 7.24
N SER A 75 5.62 -1.48 7.61
CA SER A 75 5.99 -0.64 8.75
C SER A 75 4.76 -0.24 9.55
N ILE A 76 4.95 0.00 10.84
CA ILE A 76 3.95 0.55 11.74
C ILE A 76 4.54 1.67 12.58
N ILE A 77 3.71 2.62 12.96
CA ILE A 77 4.06 3.72 13.83
C ILE A 77 2.87 4.13 14.70
N SER A 78 3.12 4.35 15.99
CA SER A 78 2.15 4.91 16.92
C SER A 78 1.81 6.34 16.52
N GLY A 79 0.55 6.69 16.68
CA GLY A 79 0.08 8.06 16.70
C GLY A 79 0.79 8.86 17.79
N PHE A 80 0.88 10.17 17.56
CA PHE A 80 1.39 11.13 18.51
C PHE A 80 0.28 12.12 18.83
N GLY A 81 -0.02 12.28 20.10
CA GLY A 81 -1.10 13.15 20.52
C GLY A 81 -0.93 13.67 21.94
N VAL A 82 -1.98 14.36 22.38
CA VAL A 82 -2.11 14.96 23.70
C VAL A 82 -3.39 14.44 24.34
N SER A 83 -3.44 13.14 24.58
CA SER A 83 -4.57 12.48 25.22
C SER A 83 -4.18 11.98 26.61
N GLY A 84 -5.16 11.93 27.52
CA GLY A 84 -4.95 11.46 28.87
C GLY A 84 -6.18 11.59 29.73
N PHE A 85 -6.13 11.00 30.92
CA PHE A 85 -7.23 10.97 31.90
C PHE A 85 -7.52 12.37 32.50
N GLY A 86 -7.92 13.32 31.67
CA GLY A 86 -8.07 14.74 32.03
C GLY A 86 -6.77 15.54 32.09
N LEU A 87 -5.65 14.95 31.64
CA LEU A 87 -4.33 15.59 31.60
C LEU A 87 -3.82 15.64 30.15
N ASN A 88 -3.28 16.78 29.72
CA ASN A 88 -2.66 16.93 28.40
C ASN A 88 -1.24 16.36 28.42
N ILE A 89 -1.10 15.05 28.27
CA ILE A 89 0.19 14.37 28.23
C ILE A 89 0.63 14.22 26.77
N PRO A 90 1.68 14.93 26.31
CA PRO A 90 2.18 14.76 24.96
C PRO A 90 2.98 13.46 24.85
N GLY A 91 2.76 12.70 23.79
CA GLY A 91 3.58 11.53 23.51
C GLY A 91 3.01 10.60 22.45
N PHE A 92 3.74 9.50 22.24
CA PHE A 92 3.21 8.35 21.53
C PHE A 92 2.12 7.69 22.37
N GLU A 93 0.98 7.42 21.74
CA GLU A 93 -0.23 7.01 22.42
C GLU A 93 -0.31 5.48 22.57
N VAL A 94 0.32 4.71 21.68
CA VAL A 94 0.24 3.25 21.60
C VAL A 94 1.61 2.62 21.79
N ILE A 95 1.69 1.52 22.55
CA ILE A 95 2.88 0.68 22.67
C ILE A 95 2.58 -0.66 21.99
N PHE A 96 3.44 -1.06 21.06
CA PHE A 96 3.30 -2.35 20.38
C PHE A 96 3.94 -3.48 21.17
N ASP A 97 3.28 -4.63 21.18
CA ASP A 97 3.81 -5.87 21.73
C ASP A 97 4.29 -6.80 20.63
N SER A 98 3.53 -6.92 19.56
CA SER A 98 3.91 -7.73 18.40
C SER A 98 3.36 -7.16 17.10
N PHE A 99 4.03 -7.52 16.02
CA PHE A 99 3.70 -7.16 14.66
C PHE A 99 4.19 -8.29 13.76
N GLY A 100 3.41 -8.69 12.78
CA GLY A 100 3.86 -9.71 11.83
C GLY A 100 2.90 -9.95 10.68
N LEU A 101 3.42 -10.58 9.64
CA LEU A 101 2.66 -11.06 8.48
C LEU A 101 2.47 -12.57 8.59
N TRP A 102 1.23 -13.00 8.42
CA TRP A 102 0.82 -14.40 8.45
C TRP A 102 0.18 -14.78 7.12
N ASP A 103 0.46 -15.98 6.64
CA ASP A 103 -0.32 -16.64 5.59
C ASP A 103 -1.44 -17.41 6.29
N VAL A 104 -2.67 -17.00 6.00
CA VAL A 104 -3.91 -17.52 6.60
C VAL A 104 -4.78 -18.23 5.57
N THR A 105 -4.22 -18.56 4.39
CA THR A 105 -4.90 -19.31 3.33
C THR A 105 -5.45 -20.64 3.87
N ASP A 106 -4.68 -21.32 4.71
CA ASP A 106 -5.19 -22.39 5.58
C ASP A 106 -5.53 -21.82 6.96
N ASN A 107 -6.81 -21.51 7.17
CA ASN A 107 -7.33 -20.97 8.43
C ASN A 107 -7.14 -21.92 9.63
N THR A 108 -6.79 -23.18 9.42
CA THR A 108 -6.52 -24.15 10.48
C THR A 108 -5.06 -24.16 10.92
N ASN A 109 -4.12 -23.77 10.04
CA ASN A 109 -2.68 -23.79 10.30
C ASN A 109 -2.00 -22.51 9.78
N PRO A 110 -2.30 -21.33 10.33
CA PRO A 110 -1.70 -20.08 9.88
C PRO A 110 -0.17 -20.13 10.03
N GLN A 111 0.55 -19.72 8.98
CA GLN A 111 2.00 -19.72 8.93
C GLN A 111 2.55 -18.32 9.11
N LEU A 112 3.51 -18.14 10.02
CA LEU A 112 4.21 -16.87 10.16
C LEU A 112 5.16 -16.68 8.96
N VAL A 113 4.87 -15.69 8.11
CA VAL A 113 5.68 -15.37 6.92
C VAL A 113 6.84 -14.46 7.32
N ALA A 114 6.55 -13.41 8.08
CA ALA A 114 7.56 -12.45 8.51
C ALA A 114 7.25 -11.89 9.89
N PRO A 115 8.12 -12.11 10.90
CA PRO A 115 8.03 -11.42 12.17
C PRO A 115 8.44 -9.96 12.03
N GLY A 116 7.69 -9.06 12.65
CA GLY A 116 8.03 -7.66 12.78
C GLY A 116 9.11 -7.42 13.83
N THR A 117 10.02 -6.49 13.52
CA THR A 117 10.99 -5.97 14.48
C THR A 117 10.51 -4.64 15.01
N LEU A 118 10.30 -4.54 16.32
CA LEU A 118 9.94 -3.29 16.99
C LEU A 118 11.19 -2.47 17.33
N VAL A 119 11.12 -1.16 17.11
CA VAL A 119 12.16 -0.20 17.50
C VAL A 119 12.22 -0.10 19.02
N ASN A 120 13.39 0.27 19.57
CA ASN A 120 13.52 0.58 20.99
C ASN A 120 12.47 1.61 21.44
N GLY A 121 11.72 1.30 22.50
CA GLY A 121 10.55 2.08 22.92
C GLY A 121 9.21 1.60 22.34
N LYS A 122 9.22 0.68 21.37
CA LYS A 122 8.03 -0.04 20.86
C LYS A 122 6.93 0.86 20.26
N PHE A 123 7.29 2.06 19.78
CA PHE A 123 6.37 2.99 19.11
C PHE A 123 6.37 2.86 17.59
N ALA A 124 7.28 2.05 17.04
CA ALA A 124 7.38 1.79 15.61
C ALA A 124 7.94 0.39 15.39
N GLY A 125 7.70 -0.14 14.19
CA GLY A 125 8.22 -1.43 13.78
C GLY A 125 8.30 -1.58 12.28
N PHE A 126 9.08 -2.55 11.83
CA PHE A 126 9.29 -2.86 10.43
C PHE A 126 9.49 -4.36 10.22
N ALA A 127 9.03 -4.86 9.09
CA ALA A 127 9.27 -6.22 8.62
C ALA A 127 9.58 -6.20 7.12
N SER A 128 10.45 -7.11 6.69
CA SER A 128 10.63 -7.47 5.29
C SER A 128 10.16 -8.89 5.09
N PHE A 129 9.47 -9.16 3.99
CA PHE A 129 8.95 -10.50 3.67
C PHE A 129 9.45 -10.97 2.30
N PRO A 130 9.61 -12.30 2.12
CA PRO A 130 9.97 -12.90 0.83
C PRO A 130 8.83 -12.77 -0.18
N ASP A 131 9.01 -13.32 -1.37
CA ASP A 131 7.95 -13.35 -2.38
C ASP A 131 6.69 -14.03 -1.84
N LEU A 132 5.56 -13.32 -1.96
CA LEU A 132 4.26 -13.85 -1.59
C LEU A 132 3.73 -14.76 -2.69
N THR A 133 3.07 -15.85 -2.30
CA THR A 133 2.36 -16.72 -3.24
C THR A 133 1.11 -16.01 -3.75
N SER A 134 0.77 -16.15 -5.03
CA SER A 134 -0.46 -15.60 -5.62
C SER A 134 -1.70 -16.40 -5.19
N ASN A 135 -2.85 -15.72 -5.11
CA ASN A 135 -4.13 -16.29 -4.64
C ASN A 135 -4.07 -16.85 -3.22
N HIS A 136 -3.20 -16.30 -2.38
CA HIS A 136 -3.13 -16.63 -0.96
C HIS A 136 -3.74 -15.49 -0.14
N ASP A 137 -4.35 -15.85 0.97
CA ASP A 137 -4.89 -14.92 1.96
C ASP A 137 -3.83 -14.65 3.02
N TYR A 138 -3.52 -13.37 3.24
CA TYR A 138 -2.56 -12.93 4.24
C TYR A 138 -3.24 -12.07 5.30
N ASP A 139 -2.63 -12.06 6.48
CA ASP A 139 -3.09 -11.30 7.63
C ASP A 139 -1.92 -10.58 8.29
N ILE A 140 -2.03 -9.26 8.36
CA ILE A 140 -1.14 -8.43 9.15
C ILE A 140 -1.72 -8.34 10.55
N VAL A 141 -1.03 -8.94 11.50
CA VAL A 141 -1.45 -8.92 12.91
C VAL A 141 -0.63 -7.89 13.66
N VAL A 142 -1.32 -6.94 14.28
CA VAL A 142 -0.72 -5.90 15.14
C VAL A 142 -1.32 -6.04 16.53
N SER A 143 -0.48 -6.22 17.54
CA SER A 143 -0.93 -6.27 18.93
C SER A 143 -0.20 -5.24 19.79
N GLY A 144 -0.87 -4.76 20.82
CA GLY A 144 -0.30 -3.82 21.76
C GLY A 144 -1.31 -3.32 22.77
N ASP A 145 -0.98 -2.21 23.40
CA ASP A 145 -1.82 -1.55 24.39
C ASP A 145 -1.72 -0.03 24.26
N LEU A 146 -2.73 0.64 24.79
CA LEU A 146 -2.69 2.05 25.03
C LEU A 146 -1.61 2.36 26.07
N ARG A 147 -0.74 3.32 25.76
CA ARG A 147 0.32 3.72 26.68
C ARG A 147 -0.29 4.32 27.94
N THR A 148 0.19 3.86 29.09
CA THR A 148 -0.19 4.40 30.41
C THR A 148 -0.16 5.93 30.43
N GLY A 149 -1.27 6.53 30.82
CA GLY A 149 -1.45 7.98 30.88
C GLY A 149 -2.31 8.55 29.74
N HIS A 150 -2.54 7.80 28.66
CA HIS A 150 -3.43 8.19 27.57
C HIS A 150 -4.83 7.59 27.77
N SER A 151 -5.86 8.26 27.25
CA SER A 151 -7.27 7.80 27.30
C SER A 151 -7.77 7.23 25.97
N SER A 152 -7.08 7.56 24.88
CA SER A 152 -7.30 7.02 23.54
C SER A 152 -6.01 7.16 22.73
N GLY A 153 -5.86 6.33 21.70
CA GLY A 153 -4.71 6.41 20.81
C GLY A 153 -5.04 5.94 19.40
N ALA A 154 -4.11 6.23 18.51
CA ALA A 154 -4.13 5.71 17.15
C ALA A 154 -2.79 5.10 16.77
N TYR A 155 -2.78 4.32 15.71
CA TYR A 155 -1.56 3.98 14.98
C TYR A 155 -1.85 3.80 13.49
N SER A 156 -0.79 3.85 12.70
CA SER A 156 -0.85 3.64 11.26
C SER A 156 0.29 2.77 10.81
N GLY A 157 0.10 2.08 9.69
CA GLY A 157 1.09 1.29 9.02
C GLY A 157 0.93 1.33 7.51
N ASN A 158 1.97 0.90 6.84
CA ASN A 158 2.01 0.76 5.39
C ASN A 158 2.61 -0.60 5.04
N ILE A 159 2.04 -1.23 4.02
CA ILE A 159 2.60 -2.39 3.35
C ILE A 159 2.92 -2.02 1.91
N SER A 160 4.06 -2.50 1.43
CA SER A 160 4.53 -2.32 0.06
C SER A 160 4.99 -3.65 -0.50
N ILE A 161 4.40 -4.06 -1.62
CA ILE A 161 4.68 -5.32 -2.31
C ILE A 161 5.24 -4.97 -3.69
N SER A 162 6.46 -5.41 -3.97
CA SER A 162 7.02 -5.35 -5.33
C SER A 162 6.44 -6.50 -6.14
N PRO A 163 5.83 -6.27 -7.31
CA PRO A 163 5.49 -7.32 -8.25
C PRO A 163 6.74 -8.11 -8.65
N VAL A 164 6.60 -9.42 -8.82
CA VAL A 164 7.59 -10.20 -9.56
C VAL A 164 7.31 -10.03 -11.04
N PRO A 165 8.27 -9.58 -11.87
CA PRO A 165 8.07 -9.56 -13.31
C PRO A 165 7.76 -10.97 -13.82
N GLU A 166 6.63 -11.12 -14.50
CA GLU A 166 6.20 -12.42 -14.98
C GLU A 166 7.24 -13.04 -15.94
N PRO A 167 7.36 -14.39 -15.99
CA PRO A 167 8.24 -15.08 -16.93
C PRO A 167 8.02 -14.66 -18.39
N GLU A 168 6.78 -14.28 -18.74
CA GLU A 168 6.41 -13.78 -20.05
C GLU A 168 7.15 -12.49 -20.42
N PHE A 169 7.41 -11.60 -19.46
CA PHE A 169 8.14 -10.37 -19.72
C PHE A 169 9.58 -10.65 -20.15
N TYR A 170 10.23 -11.63 -19.50
CA TYR A 170 11.57 -12.09 -19.88
C TYR A 170 11.56 -12.80 -21.24
N MET A 171 10.52 -13.57 -21.54
CA MET A 171 10.37 -14.19 -22.86
C MET A 171 10.14 -13.16 -23.96
N MET A 172 9.36 -12.11 -23.71
CA MET A 172 9.15 -11.01 -24.66
C MET A 172 10.41 -10.17 -24.85
N LEU A 173 11.19 -9.94 -23.79
CA LEU A 173 12.50 -9.32 -23.89
C LEU A 173 13.46 -10.18 -24.73
N LEU A 174 13.51 -11.49 -24.46
CA LEU A 174 14.34 -12.44 -25.21
C LEU A 174 13.92 -12.51 -26.68
N ALA A 175 12.61 -12.53 -26.96
CA ALA A 175 12.06 -12.51 -28.30
C ALA A 175 12.42 -11.20 -29.03
N GLY A 176 12.32 -10.05 -28.35
CA GLY A 176 12.77 -8.76 -28.88
C GLY A 176 14.27 -8.76 -29.20
N LEU A 177 15.10 -9.31 -28.32
CA LEU A 177 16.54 -9.42 -28.52
C LEU A 177 16.88 -10.37 -29.68
N ALA A 178 16.17 -11.48 -29.82
CA ALA A 178 16.34 -12.42 -30.92
C ALA A 178 16.01 -11.77 -32.28
N LEU A 179 14.96 -10.96 -32.34
CA LEU A 179 14.59 -10.19 -33.53
C LEU A 179 15.67 -9.17 -33.92
N ILE A 180 16.20 -8.42 -32.95
CA ILE A 180 17.28 -7.45 -33.18
C ILE A 180 18.54 -8.16 -33.68
N GLY A 181 18.94 -9.25 -33.02
CA GLY A 181 20.11 -10.05 -33.43
C GLY A 181 19.96 -10.62 -34.85
N PHE A 182 18.77 -11.09 -35.21
CA PHE A 182 18.48 -11.55 -36.57
C PHE A 182 18.54 -10.42 -37.61
N ALA A 183 18.00 -9.24 -37.30
CA ALA A 183 18.02 -8.09 -38.18
C ALA A 183 19.46 -7.61 -38.47
N VAL A 184 20.32 -7.54 -37.45
CA VAL A 184 21.74 -7.18 -37.61
C VAL A 184 22.47 -8.20 -38.47
N ARG A 185 22.24 -9.50 -38.26
CA ARG A 185 22.84 -10.56 -39.08
C ARG A 185 22.44 -10.49 -40.56
N ARG A 186 21.20 -10.07 -40.86
CA ARG A 186 20.74 -9.88 -42.24
C ARG A 186 21.48 -8.74 -42.94
N GLN A 187 21.72 -7.63 -42.24
CA GLN A 187 22.43 -6.47 -42.83
C GLN A 187 23.89 -6.78 -43.15
N GLN A 188 24.58 -7.54 -42.29
CA GLN A 188 25.97 -7.96 -42.54
C GLN A 188 26.09 -8.79 -43.82
N LYS A 189 25.14 -9.68 -44.09
CA LYS A 189 25.12 -10.47 -45.35
C LYS A 189 24.89 -9.62 -46.59
N SER A 190 24.18 -8.50 -46.48
CA SER A 190 23.96 -7.57 -47.58
C SER A 190 25.17 -6.67 -47.85
N ALA A 191 25.94 -6.32 -46.81
CA ALA A 191 27.16 -5.52 -46.94
C ALA A 191 28.34 -6.29 -47.59
N ASP A 192 28.48 -7.60 -47.29
CA ASP A 192 29.49 -8.45 -47.93
C ASP A 192 29.24 -8.66 -49.44
N GLN A 193 27.98 -8.62 -49.90
CA GLN A 193 27.65 -8.70 -51.33
C GLN A 193 28.01 -7.43 -52.11
N SER A 194 28.07 -6.27 -51.45
CA SER A 194 28.50 -5.00 -52.06
C SER A 194 30.01 -4.77 -52.07
N ALA A 195 30.80 -5.60 -51.38
CA ALA A 195 32.27 -5.54 -51.40
C ALA A 195 32.89 -6.34 -52.58
N TYR A 196 32.07 -7.10 -53.31
CA TYR A 196 32.48 -7.91 -54.47
C TYR A 196 31.80 -7.46 -55.79
N ALA A 197 31.18 -6.28 -55.83
CA ALA A 197 30.59 -5.68 -57.03
C ALA A 197 31.45 -4.51 -57.54
#